data_AF-A0A5B9RCS9-F1
#
_entry.id   AF-A0A5B9RCS9-F1
#
_cell.length_a   1.000
_cell.length_b   1.000
_cell.length_c   1.000
_cell.angle_alpha   90.00
_cell.angle_beta   90.00
_cell.angle_gamma   90.00
#
_symmetry.space_group_name_H-M   'P 1'
#
loop_
_entity.id
_entity.type
_entity.pdbx_description
1 polymer ?
#
loop_
_entity_poly.entity_id
_entity_poly.type
_entity_poly.pdbx_seq_one_letter_code
_entity_poly.pdbx_strand_id
1 'polypeptide(L)'
;MIKDGKFINLEVEYGLATRYKLFFKDSLLLLPYSLAKLSKTFNSKHIKDMFPHDFVNKDNLNYVGIVPDIKFFKNITESQYNAYKSKFDNNWSLKSEAIKYCELDCKALFEAISKFAEKNFNLFKVNTSTTPTLPSVTMKTYRTGFILEGIKFAKIGSKMFDDIHKASFGGHVDMYSFITLF
;
A
#
# COMPACT_ATOMS: atom_id res chain seq x y z
N MET A 1 8.30 -11.21 -12.87
CA MET A 1 6.96 -10.61 -12.94
C MET A 1 6.10 -10.99 -11.73
N ILE A 2 5.92 -12.28 -11.46
CA ILE A 2 5.22 -12.81 -10.28
C ILE A 2 6.22 -13.63 -9.44
N LYS A 3 6.14 -13.57 -8.11
CA LYS A 3 6.86 -14.44 -7.18
C LYS A 3 5.91 -14.85 -6.06
N ASP A 4 5.84 -16.14 -5.75
CA ASP A 4 4.99 -16.69 -4.68
C ASP A 4 3.52 -16.24 -4.82
N GLY A 5 3.00 -16.22 -6.05
CA GLY A 5 1.64 -15.77 -6.37
C GLY A 5 1.43 -14.25 -6.32
N LYS A 6 2.45 -13.45 -5.98
CA LYS A 6 2.35 -11.99 -5.90
C LYS A 6 2.97 -11.31 -7.11
N PHE A 7 2.25 -10.36 -7.68
CA PHE A 7 2.77 -9.48 -8.72
C PHE A 7 3.80 -8.51 -8.12
N ILE A 8 5.01 -8.48 -8.67
CA ILE A 8 6.08 -7.60 -8.16
C ILE A 8 6.34 -6.43 -9.12
N ASN A 9 6.53 -6.75 -10.39
CA ASN A 9 6.94 -5.77 -11.40
C ASN A 9 6.57 -6.28 -12.80
N LEU A 10 5.94 -5.43 -13.60
CA LEU A 10 5.80 -5.58 -15.05
C LEU A 10 6.63 -4.50 -15.73
N GLU A 11 7.58 -4.94 -16.54
CA GLU A 11 8.35 -4.06 -17.43
C GLU A 11 7.73 -4.12 -18.82
N VAL A 12 7.41 -2.96 -19.37
CA VAL A 12 6.88 -2.80 -20.73
C VAL A 12 7.85 -1.93 -21.51
N GLU A 13 8.40 -2.48 -22.58
CA GLU A 13 9.27 -1.76 -23.50
C GLU A 13 8.49 -1.35 -24.75
N TYR A 14 8.65 -0.10 -25.20
CA TYR A 14 7.97 0.38 -26.41
C TYR A 14 8.77 1.44 -27.18
N GLY A 15 8.38 1.66 -28.43
CA GLY A 15 9.05 2.58 -29.37
C GLY A 15 10.11 1.90 -30.25
N LEU A 16 10.59 2.64 -31.27
CA LEU A 16 11.68 2.20 -32.15
C LEU A 16 12.90 1.79 -31.32
N ALA A 17 13.37 0.56 -31.54
CA ALA A 17 14.48 -0.03 -30.81
C ALA A 17 14.33 0.01 -29.27
N THR A 18 13.13 -0.20 -28.73
CA THR A 18 12.87 -0.32 -27.26
C THR A 18 13.31 0.91 -26.45
N ARG A 19 13.24 2.10 -27.06
CA ARG A 19 13.71 3.35 -26.45
C ARG A 19 13.09 3.65 -25.08
N TYR A 20 11.85 3.24 -24.83
CA TYR A 20 11.12 3.57 -23.62
C TYR A 20 10.84 2.34 -22.78
N LYS A 21 11.02 2.47 -21.46
CA LYS A 21 10.74 1.42 -20.48
C LYS A 21 9.76 1.95 -19.43
N LEU A 22 8.65 1.24 -19.25
CA LEU A 22 7.64 1.49 -18.23
C LEU A 22 7.68 0.38 -17.19
N PHE A 23 7.56 0.76 -15.92
CA PHE A 23 7.55 -0.19 -14.80
C PHE A 23 6.25 -0.04 -14.01
N PHE A 24 5.44 -1.09 -13.99
CA PHE A 24 4.26 -1.18 -13.14
C PHE A 24 4.61 -2.02 -11.91
N LYS A 25 4.47 -1.43 -10.72
CA LYS A 25 4.85 -2.06 -9.44
C LYS A 25 3.67 -2.00 -8.49
N ASP A 26 3.58 -3.00 -7.62
CA ASP A 26 2.60 -3.01 -6.54
C ASP A 26 3.12 -2.20 -5.34
N SER A 27 2.48 -1.06 -5.07
CA SER A 27 2.82 -0.20 -3.94
C SER A 27 2.57 -0.87 -2.59
N LEU A 28 1.68 -1.85 -2.50
CA LEU A 28 1.38 -2.57 -1.26
C LEU A 28 2.55 -3.44 -0.80
N LEU A 29 3.38 -3.92 -1.72
CA LEU A 29 4.61 -4.65 -1.38
C LEU A 29 5.68 -3.75 -0.77
N LEU A 30 5.65 -2.45 -1.07
CA LEU A 30 6.56 -1.44 -0.52
C LEU A 30 6.01 -0.81 0.77
N LEU A 31 4.71 -0.57 0.82
CA LEU A 31 3.99 0.09 1.91
C LEU A 31 2.79 -0.78 2.31
N PRO A 32 2.97 -1.80 3.18
CA PRO A 32 1.96 -2.82 3.47
C PRO A 32 0.90 -2.34 4.47
N TYR A 33 0.29 -1.17 4.21
CA TYR A 33 -0.75 -0.58 5.04
C TYR A 33 -1.82 0.08 4.18
N SER A 34 -3.01 0.28 4.75
CA SER A 34 -4.08 1.01 4.06
C SER A 34 -3.67 2.46 3.78
N LEU A 35 -4.17 3.01 2.67
CA LEU A 35 -3.86 4.38 2.28
C LEU A 35 -4.26 5.40 3.35
N ALA A 36 -5.38 5.19 4.04
CA ALA A 36 -5.80 6.03 5.16
C ALA A 36 -4.77 6.04 6.32
N LYS A 37 -4.16 4.89 6.63
CA LYS A 37 -3.10 4.80 7.64
C LYS A 37 -1.83 5.47 7.15
N LEU A 38 -1.45 5.23 5.89
CA LEU A 38 -0.27 5.85 5.27
C LEU A 38 -0.37 7.38 5.24
N SER A 39 -1.52 7.94 4.83
CA SER A 39 -1.75 9.40 4.83
C SER A 39 -1.55 10.01 6.21
N LYS A 40 -2.02 9.33 7.28
CA LYS A 40 -1.82 9.78 8.66
C LYS A 40 -0.35 9.66 9.08
N THR A 41 0.28 8.51 8.85
CA THR A 41 1.67 8.24 9.24
C THR A 41 2.66 9.21 8.57
N PHE A 42 2.43 9.56 7.31
CA PHE A 42 3.30 10.47 6.57
C PHE A 42 2.83 11.93 6.64
N ASN A 43 1.78 12.26 7.40
CA ASN A 43 1.19 13.59 7.46
C ASN A 43 0.93 14.17 6.06
N SER A 44 0.34 13.35 5.18
CA SER A 44 -0.02 13.72 3.81
C SER A 44 -1.02 14.86 3.79
N LYS A 45 -0.86 15.78 2.82
CA LYS A 45 -1.79 16.90 2.63
C LYS A 45 -3.15 16.36 2.17
N HIS A 46 -3.13 15.27 1.41
CA HIS A 46 -4.32 14.61 0.91
C HIS A 46 -4.63 13.37 1.76
N ILE A 47 -5.82 13.36 2.35
CA ILE A 47 -6.36 12.25 3.13
C ILE A 47 -7.42 11.55 2.29
N LYS A 48 -7.46 10.22 2.36
CA LYS A 48 -8.49 9.41 1.72
C LYS A 48 -9.89 9.90 2.11
N ASP A 49 -10.70 10.22 1.11
CA ASP A 49 -12.07 10.70 1.28
C ASP A 49 -13.04 9.51 1.52
N MET A 50 -14.31 9.79 1.75
CA MET A 50 -15.36 8.77 1.82
C MET A 50 -16.02 8.56 0.46
N PHE A 51 -16.49 7.33 0.18
CA PHE A 51 -17.11 7.00 -1.09
C PHE A 51 -18.14 5.85 -0.94
N PRO A 52 -19.31 5.93 -1.61
CA PRO A 52 -20.36 4.92 -1.52
C PRO A 52 -20.08 3.74 -2.46
N HIS A 53 -19.12 2.89 -2.10
CA HIS A 53 -18.64 1.79 -2.94
C HIS A 53 -19.76 0.84 -3.39
N ASP A 54 -20.71 0.53 -2.49
CA ASP A 54 -21.77 -0.44 -2.76
C ASP A 54 -22.95 0.19 -3.53
N PHE A 55 -22.94 1.50 -3.75
CA PHE A 55 -23.93 2.19 -4.59
C PHE A 55 -23.59 2.05 -6.08
N VAL A 56 -22.31 1.92 -6.42
CA VAL A 56 -21.86 1.91 -7.82
C VAL A 56 -22.26 0.61 -8.50
N ASN A 57 -22.87 0.72 -9.68
CA ASN A 57 -23.14 -0.39 -10.58
C ASN A 57 -22.84 0.02 -12.02
N LYS A 58 -22.94 -0.96 -12.94
CA LYS A 58 -22.58 -0.79 -14.36
C LYS A 58 -23.41 0.27 -15.08
N ASP A 59 -24.63 0.57 -14.61
CA ASP A 59 -25.60 1.39 -15.33
C ASP A 59 -25.80 2.78 -14.68
N ASN A 60 -25.29 3.03 -13.47
CA ASN A 60 -25.59 4.24 -12.70
C ASN A 60 -24.46 5.26 -12.60
N LEU A 61 -23.33 5.09 -13.30
CA LEU A 61 -22.17 6.00 -13.20
C LEU A 61 -22.53 7.47 -13.45
N ASN A 62 -23.50 7.75 -14.33
CA ASN A 62 -23.99 9.10 -14.64
C ASN A 62 -25.12 9.59 -13.71
N TYR A 63 -25.37 8.92 -12.58
CA TYR A 63 -26.36 9.32 -11.60
C TYR A 63 -26.09 10.73 -11.07
N VAL A 64 -27.12 11.56 -11.05
CA VAL A 64 -27.16 12.87 -10.42
C VAL A 64 -28.42 12.96 -9.57
N GLY A 65 -28.29 13.29 -8.29
CA GLY A 65 -29.44 13.39 -7.40
C GLY A 65 -29.06 13.47 -5.92
N ILE A 66 -29.80 12.73 -5.10
CA ILE A 66 -29.58 12.69 -3.65
C ILE A 66 -28.33 11.87 -3.31
N VAL A 67 -27.68 12.22 -2.21
CA VAL A 67 -26.57 11.43 -1.69
C VAL A 67 -27.07 10.03 -1.33
N PRO A 68 -26.39 8.95 -1.74
CA PRO A 68 -26.76 7.58 -1.39
C PRO A 68 -26.85 7.38 0.12
N ASP A 69 -27.69 6.44 0.54
CA ASP A 69 -27.84 6.08 1.95
C ASP A 69 -26.51 5.64 2.60
N ILE A 70 -26.38 5.89 3.91
CA ILE A 70 -25.17 5.57 4.68
C ILE A 70 -24.74 4.11 4.55
N LYS A 71 -25.69 3.18 4.34
CA LYS A 71 -25.41 1.74 4.16
C LYS A 71 -24.49 1.44 2.96
N PHE A 72 -24.40 2.33 1.99
CA PHE A 72 -23.54 2.17 0.81
C PHE A 72 -22.08 2.60 1.07
N PHE A 73 -21.82 3.23 2.22
CA PHE A 73 -20.48 3.65 2.64
C PHE A 73 -19.90 2.64 3.64
N LYS A 74 -18.59 2.39 3.54
CA LYS A 74 -17.88 1.45 4.43
C LYS A 74 -17.05 2.20 5.46
N ASN A 75 -17.10 1.74 6.71
CA ASN A 75 -16.24 2.23 7.81
C ASN A 75 -16.35 3.74 8.10
N ILE A 76 -17.57 4.30 8.05
CA ILE A 76 -17.83 5.69 8.42
C ILE A 76 -18.83 5.78 9.57
N THR A 77 -18.77 6.87 10.33
CA THR A 77 -19.76 7.18 11.37
C THR A 77 -20.91 8.00 10.81
N GLU A 78 -22.05 8.00 11.50
CA GLU A 78 -23.23 8.79 11.12
C GLU A 78 -22.94 10.29 11.07
N SER A 79 -22.11 10.80 11.99
CA SER A 79 -21.66 12.20 11.98
C SER A 79 -20.84 12.54 10.73
N GLN A 80 -19.94 11.65 10.30
CA GLN A 80 -19.14 11.85 9.08
C GLN A 80 -20.03 11.86 7.83
N TYR A 81 -20.99 10.93 7.77
CA TYR A 81 -21.97 10.85 6.70
C TYR A 81 -22.82 12.13 6.61
N ASN A 82 -23.36 12.59 7.74
CA ASN A 82 -24.20 13.80 7.77
C ASN A 82 -23.42 15.04 7.33
N ALA A 83 -22.16 15.18 7.76
CA ALA A 83 -21.28 16.28 7.33
C ALA A 83 -20.88 16.22 5.85
N TYR A 84 -20.86 15.02 5.25
CA TYR A 84 -20.67 14.86 3.81
C TYR A 84 -21.95 15.19 3.05
N LYS A 85 -23.08 14.64 3.49
CA LYS A 85 -24.40 14.84 2.88
C LYS A 85 -24.79 16.32 2.85
N SER A 86 -24.48 17.08 3.90
CA SER A 86 -24.78 18.51 4.00
C SER A 86 -24.05 19.39 2.98
N LYS A 87 -23.07 18.86 2.23
CA LYS A 87 -22.34 19.59 1.18
C LYS A 87 -23.10 19.64 -0.14
N PHE A 88 -24.20 18.90 -0.27
CA PHE A 88 -24.94 18.73 -1.51
C PHE A 88 -26.40 19.12 -1.30
N ASP A 89 -26.96 19.79 -2.30
CA ASP A 89 -28.38 20.15 -2.35
C ASP A 89 -29.04 19.40 -3.51
N ASN A 90 -29.22 18.09 -3.32
CA ASN A 90 -29.78 17.14 -4.31
C ASN A 90 -29.11 17.15 -5.70
N ASN A 91 -27.86 17.61 -5.76
CA ASN A 91 -27.05 17.73 -6.97
C ASN A 91 -25.80 16.84 -6.92
N TRP A 92 -25.85 15.78 -6.12
CA TRP A 92 -24.75 14.85 -5.95
C TRP A 92 -24.55 14.03 -7.23
N SER A 93 -23.36 14.10 -7.83
CA SER A 93 -23.00 13.41 -9.07
C SER A 93 -22.04 12.26 -8.77
N LEU A 94 -22.45 11.02 -9.07
CA LEU A 94 -21.61 9.84 -8.83
C LEU A 94 -20.31 9.93 -9.63
N LYS A 95 -20.38 10.33 -10.90
CA LYS A 95 -19.21 10.47 -11.78
C LYS A 95 -18.21 11.48 -11.23
N SER A 96 -18.69 12.64 -10.79
CA SER A 96 -17.83 13.72 -10.28
C SER A 96 -17.13 13.28 -9.00
N GLU A 97 -17.87 12.66 -8.08
CA GLU A 97 -17.31 12.19 -6.81
C GLU A 97 -16.37 10.98 -7.00
N ALA A 98 -16.65 10.09 -7.96
CA ALA A 98 -15.74 9.00 -8.30
C ALA A 98 -14.40 9.50 -8.84
N ILE A 99 -14.42 10.47 -9.77
CA ILE A 99 -13.19 11.09 -10.31
C ILE A 99 -12.40 11.75 -9.18
N LYS A 100 -13.06 12.59 -8.39
CA LYS A 100 -12.45 13.28 -7.25
C LYS A 100 -11.82 12.29 -6.26
N TYR A 101 -12.53 11.22 -5.91
CA TYR A 101 -12.04 10.19 -5.01
C TYR A 101 -10.80 9.49 -5.56
N CYS A 102 -10.84 9.04 -6.82
CA CYS A 102 -9.70 8.39 -7.48
C CYS A 102 -8.48 9.32 -7.58
N GLU A 103 -8.69 10.59 -7.92
CA GLU A 103 -7.61 11.58 -7.96
C GLU A 103 -6.96 11.79 -6.59
N LEU A 104 -7.78 11.89 -5.52
CA LEU A 104 -7.29 12.03 -4.16
C LEU A 104 -6.51 10.80 -3.72
N ASP A 105 -6.97 9.59 -4.04
CA ASP A 105 -6.27 8.34 -3.75
C ASP A 105 -4.88 8.31 -4.45
N CYS A 106 -4.82 8.70 -5.73
CA CYS A 106 -3.55 8.78 -6.47
C CYS A 106 -2.59 9.81 -5.85
N LYS A 107 -3.09 11.00 -5.50
CA LYS A 107 -2.29 12.06 -4.86
C LYS A 107 -1.77 11.62 -3.49
N ALA A 108 -2.64 11.05 -2.66
CA ALA A 108 -2.28 10.56 -1.33
C ALA A 108 -1.23 9.44 -1.41
N LEU A 109 -1.38 8.51 -2.36
CA LEU A 109 -0.42 7.42 -2.55
C LEU A 109 0.93 7.95 -3.02
N PHE A 110 0.94 8.89 -3.97
CA PHE A 110 2.15 9.55 -4.45
C PHE A 110 2.89 10.26 -3.31
N GLU A 111 2.19 11.00 -2.46
CA GLU A 111 2.78 11.67 -1.29
C GLU A 111 3.39 10.67 -0.30
N ALA A 112 2.68 9.57 0.00
CA ALA A 112 3.17 8.53 0.90
C ALA A 112 4.44 7.86 0.36
N ILE A 113 4.45 7.48 -0.92
CA ILE A 113 5.62 6.87 -1.57
C ILE A 113 6.80 7.86 -1.60
N SER A 114 6.55 9.12 -1.95
CA SER A 114 7.58 10.16 -2.03
C SER A 114 8.23 10.40 -0.67
N LYS A 115 7.43 10.56 0.38
CA LYS A 115 7.93 10.76 1.75
C LYS A 115 8.67 9.54 2.30
N PHE A 116 8.20 8.34 1.97
CA PHE A 116 8.92 7.11 2.30
C PHE A 116 10.28 7.06 1.59
N ALA A 117 10.33 7.36 0.30
CA ALA A 117 11.56 7.40 -0.49
C ALA A 117 12.54 8.44 0.05
N GLU A 118 12.06 9.65 0.32
CA GLU A 118 12.84 10.75 0.89
C GLU A 118 13.46 10.36 2.24
N LYS A 119 12.66 9.81 3.17
CA LYS A 119 13.17 9.36 4.47
C LYS A 119 14.24 8.28 4.33
N ASN A 120 14.02 7.27 3.48
CA ASN A 120 14.99 6.22 3.25
C ASN A 120 16.28 6.74 2.62
N PHE A 121 16.18 7.65 1.66
CA PHE A 121 17.34 8.26 1.03
C PHE A 121 18.10 9.15 2.01
N ASN A 122 17.41 9.98 2.80
CA ASN A 122 18.05 10.87 3.75
C ASN A 122 18.81 10.11 4.83
N LEU A 123 18.20 9.05 5.39
CA LEU A 123 18.78 8.24 6.47
C LEU A 123 19.83 7.23 5.98
N PHE A 124 19.57 6.54 4.86
CA PHE A 124 20.36 5.38 4.45
C PHE A 124 21.03 5.51 3.08
N LYS A 125 20.80 6.61 2.36
CA LYS A 125 21.26 6.83 0.97
C LYS A 125 20.78 5.73 0.01
N VAL A 126 19.63 5.13 0.31
CA VAL A 126 19.03 4.04 -0.47
C VAL A 126 17.90 4.59 -1.33
N ASN A 127 18.04 4.42 -2.65
CA ASN A 127 16.99 4.77 -3.60
C ASN A 127 15.92 3.66 -3.67
N THR A 128 14.72 3.95 -3.16
CA THR A 128 13.60 3.01 -3.08
C THR A 128 12.95 2.72 -4.43
N SER A 129 13.15 3.56 -5.46
CA SER A 129 12.57 3.32 -6.79
C SER A 129 13.13 2.06 -7.46
N THR A 130 14.31 1.63 -7.03
CA THR A 130 14.99 0.42 -7.52
C THR A 130 14.62 -0.85 -6.73
N THR A 131 13.86 -0.72 -5.64
CA THR A 131 13.52 -1.81 -4.73
C THR A 131 12.01 -1.98 -4.67
N PRO A 132 11.44 -3.02 -5.30
CA PRO A 132 9.99 -3.13 -5.47
C PRO A 132 9.24 -3.50 -4.18
N THR A 133 9.95 -3.95 -3.14
CA THR A 133 9.33 -4.43 -1.89
C THR A 133 10.05 -3.88 -0.67
N LEU A 134 9.35 -3.80 0.47
CA LEU A 134 9.92 -3.37 1.74
C LEU A 134 11.11 -4.24 2.18
N PRO A 135 11.07 -5.59 2.12
CA PRO A 135 12.25 -6.41 2.39
C PRO A 135 13.43 -6.11 1.46
N SER A 136 13.17 -5.78 0.20
CA SER A 136 14.24 -5.38 -0.74
C SER A 136 14.88 -4.06 -0.33
N VAL A 137 14.09 -3.09 0.15
CA VAL A 137 14.61 -1.84 0.73
C VAL A 137 15.50 -2.17 1.92
N THR A 138 14.99 -2.93 2.90
CA THR A 138 15.72 -3.29 4.12
C THR A 138 17.03 -4.00 3.83
N MET A 139 17.01 -5.00 2.93
CA MET A 139 18.22 -5.74 2.54
C MET A 139 19.23 -4.82 1.83
N LYS A 140 18.76 -3.90 0.99
CA LYS A 140 19.65 -2.93 0.32
C LYS A 140 20.26 -1.97 1.33
N THR A 141 19.46 -1.42 2.25
CA THR A 141 19.93 -0.59 3.37
C THR A 141 20.99 -1.31 4.20
N TYR A 142 20.73 -2.56 4.58
CA TYR A 142 21.68 -3.36 5.34
C TYR A 142 23.01 -3.53 4.61
N ARG A 143 22.95 -3.89 3.32
CA ARG A 143 24.15 -4.08 2.49
C ARG A 143 24.95 -2.80 2.27
N THR A 144 24.28 -1.66 2.16
CA THR A 144 24.94 -0.37 1.87
C THR A 144 25.55 0.25 3.12
N GLY A 145 24.89 0.14 4.28
CA GLY A 145 25.30 0.86 5.50
C GLY A 145 25.99 0.02 6.56
N PHE A 146 25.83 -1.32 6.55
CA PHE A 146 26.15 -2.15 7.72
C PHE A 146 27.04 -3.36 7.41
N ILE A 147 27.31 -3.66 6.13
CA ILE A 147 28.25 -4.71 5.76
C ILE A 147 29.63 -4.08 5.56
N LEU A 148 30.62 -4.59 6.29
CA LEU A 148 32.02 -4.19 6.12
C LEU A 148 32.52 -4.58 4.72
N GLU A 149 33.38 -3.73 4.18
CA GLU A 149 34.00 -3.97 2.88
C GLU A 149 34.72 -5.32 2.86
N GLY A 150 34.50 -6.10 1.79
CA GLY A 150 35.07 -7.44 1.62
C GLY A 150 34.27 -8.58 2.24
N ILE A 151 33.28 -8.33 3.10
CA ILE A 151 32.40 -9.38 3.63
C ILE A 151 31.33 -9.75 2.60
N LYS A 152 31.23 -11.04 2.27
CA LYS A 152 30.18 -11.58 1.38
C LYS A 152 29.34 -12.60 2.13
N PHE A 153 28.04 -12.61 1.87
CA PHE A 153 27.17 -13.69 2.34
C PHE A 153 27.57 -15.00 1.67
N ALA A 154 27.86 -16.02 2.49
CA ALA A 154 28.04 -17.37 1.99
C ALA A 154 26.73 -17.86 1.35
N LYS A 155 26.83 -18.44 0.16
CA LYS A 155 25.71 -19.18 -0.44
C LYS A 155 25.69 -20.57 0.18
N ILE A 156 24.60 -20.92 0.83
CA ILE A 156 24.39 -22.26 1.40
C ILE A 156 23.76 -23.19 0.36
N GLY A 157 24.17 -24.45 0.36
CA GLY A 157 23.58 -25.48 -0.50
C GLY A 157 22.18 -25.89 -0.04
N SER A 158 21.40 -26.50 -0.94
CA SER A 158 19.99 -26.84 -0.70
C SER A 158 19.77 -27.67 0.56
N LYS A 159 20.56 -28.74 0.77
CA LYS A 159 20.42 -29.60 1.96
C LYS A 159 20.62 -28.82 3.27
N MET A 160 21.66 -27.99 3.33
CA MET A 160 21.94 -27.17 4.51
C MET A 160 20.87 -26.10 4.72
N PHE A 161 20.34 -25.52 3.65
CA PHE A 161 19.20 -24.61 3.71
C PHE A 161 17.97 -25.30 4.31
N ASP A 162 17.63 -26.50 3.84
CA ASP A 162 16.47 -27.25 4.32
C ASP A 162 16.58 -27.57 5.81
N ASP A 163 17.77 -27.97 6.26
CA ASP A 163 18.04 -28.28 7.68
C ASP A 163 17.92 -27.02 8.56
N ILE A 164 18.49 -25.90 8.13
CA ILE A 164 18.36 -24.61 8.84
C ILE A 164 16.91 -24.12 8.84
N HIS A 165 16.21 -24.28 7.73
CA HIS A 165 14.83 -23.83 7.59
C HIS A 165 13.89 -24.59 8.53
N LYS A 166 14.07 -25.91 8.68
CA LYS A 166 13.33 -26.73 9.64
C LYS A 166 13.56 -26.33 11.10
N ALA A 167 14.75 -25.83 11.41
CA ALA A 167 15.10 -25.33 12.74
C ALA A 167 14.64 -23.87 12.99
N SER A 168 14.10 -23.19 11.97
CA SER A 168 13.66 -21.80 12.08
C SER A 168 12.21 -21.73 12.55
N PHE A 169 12.00 -21.29 13.79
CA PHE A 169 10.68 -21.11 14.38
C PHE A 169 10.26 -19.63 14.39
N GLY A 170 8.95 -19.38 14.40
CA GLY A 170 8.38 -18.04 14.53
C GLY A 170 8.35 -17.54 15.97
N GLY A 171 7.62 -16.44 16.22
CA GLY A 171 7.41 -15.93 17.57
C GLY A 171 6.64 -16.92 18.44
N HIS A 172 7.09 -17.08 19.68
CA HIS A 172 6.39 -17.88 20.68
C HIS A 172 5.11 -17.16 21.13
N VAL A 173 3.97 -17.85 21.14
CA VAL A 173 2.68 -17.31 21.58
C VAL A 173 2.08 -18.29 22.57
N ASP A 174 2.14 -17.95 23.85
CA ASP A 174 1.50 -18.71 24.92
C ASP A 174 0.10 -18.14 25.21
N MET A 175 -0.87 -19.03 25.41
CA MET A 175 -2.20 -18.68 25.87
C MET A 175 -2.38 -19.14 27.33
N TYR A 176 -2.39 -18.19 28.26
CA TYR A 176 -2.69 -18.46 29.66
C TYR A 176 -4.20 -18.42 29.88
N SER A 177 -4.82 -19.57 30.13
CA SER A 177 -6.21 -19.63 30.62
C SER A 177 -6.20 -19.67 32.15
N PHE A 178 -6.74 -18.63 32.78
CA PHE A 178 -7.02 -18.66 34.22
C PHE A 178 -8.29 -19.49 34.45
N ILE A 179 -8.13 -20.68 35.04
CA ILE A 179 -9.26 -21.42 35.60
C ILE A 179 -9.51 -20.82 36.99
N THR A 180 -10.56 -20.01 37.11
CA THR A 180 -11.13 -19.66 38.42
C THR A 180 -11.86 -20.89 38.95
N LEU A 181 -11.25 -21.59 39.90
CA LEU A 181 -11.94 -22.54 40.77
C LEU A 181 -12.81 -21.71 41.72
N PHE A 182 -14.13 -21.74 41.50
CA PHE A 182 -15.14 -21.27 42.45
C PHE A 182 -15.28 -22.25 43.62
#